data_AF-A0A945CMU8-F1
#
_entry.id   AF-A0A945CMU8-F1
#
_cell.length_a   1.000
_cell.length_b   1.000
_cell.length_c   1.000
_cell.angle_alpha   90.00
_cell.angle_beta   90.00
_cell.angle_gamma   90.00
#
_symmetry.space_group_name_H-M   'P 1'
#
loop_
_entity.id
_entity.type
_entity.pdbx_description
1 polymer ?
#
loop_
_entity_poly.entity_id
_entity_poly.type
_entity_poly.pdbx_seq_one_letter_code
_entity_poly.pdbx_strand_id
1 'polypeptide(L)'
;LLAMREDERGKLVMETLEGNRGEIGPALMNRLSRTEPVLQKSNISAMTAIVPAKRVDLFGYAEFAVFNAGRTVYVPLYLGVNATPTVLVDGTLYRLSKEREIGEEMEAFEAELGREREICEGRARGVLVEEGEDACRRELTNGCLRLATRVKEFLEGERGLS
;
A
#
# COMPACT_ATOMS: atom_id res chain seq x y z
N LEU A 1 -12.68 -3.09 23.77
CA LEU A 1 -12.84 -4.38 23.07
C LEU A 1 -12.70 -4.11 21.58
N LEU A 2 -11.94 -4.93 20.85
CA LEU A 2 -12.03 -4.95 19.39
C LEU A 2 -13.38 -5.58 19.04
N ALA A 3 -14.17 -4.88 18.22
CA ALA A 3 -15.45 -5.39 17.74
C ALA A 3 -15.30 -5.69 16.25
N MET A 4 -15.60 -6.93 15.86
CA MET A 4 -15.59 -7.39 14.48
C MET A 4 -16.89 -8.12 14.17
N ARG A 5 -17.17 -8.30 12.87
CA ARG A 5 -18.32 -9.06 12.38
C ARG A 5 -18.27 -10.48 12.96
N GLU A 6 -19.43 -11.08 13.22
CA GLU A 6 -19.52 -12.45 13.76
C GLU A 6 -19.44 -13.54 12.68
N ASP A 7 -19.09 -13.18 11.44
CA ASP A 7 -18.91 -14.12 10.33
C ASP A 7 -17.50 -14.74 10.30
N GLU A 8 -17.28 -15.74 9.44
CA GLU A 8 -16.00 -16.46 9.32
C GLU A 8 -14.81 -15.52 9.03
N ARG A 9 -15.06 -14.41 8.34
CA ARG A 9 -14.05 -13.38 8.10
C ARG A 9 -13.64 -12.70 9.39
N GLY A 10 -14.63 -12.23 10.15
CA GLY A 10 -14.38 -11.57 11.42
C GLY A 10 -13.70 -12.49 12.43
N LYS A 11 -14.04 -13.78 12.46
CA LYS A 11 -13.34 -14.79 13.28
C LYS A 11 -11.87 -14.93 12.89
N LEU A 12 -11.59 -15.16 11.60
CA LEU A 12 -10.21 -15.29 11.10
C LEU A 12 -9.38 -14.03 11.42
N VAL A 13 -9.96 -12.84 11.19
CA VAL A 13 -9.26 -11.58 11.50
C VAL A 13 -8.98 -11.46 12.99
N MET A 14 -9.97 -11.70 13.85
CA MET A 14 -9.80 -11.60 15.30
C MET A 14 -8.74 -12.57 15.81
N GLU A 15 -8.81 -13.84 15.43
CA GLU A 15 -7.82 -14.85 15.81
C GLU A 15 -6.40 -14.47 15.34
N THR A 16 -6.27 -13.96 14.12
CA THR A 16 -4.98 -13.50 13.58
C THR A 16 -4.43 -12.32 14.37
N LEU A 17 -5.26 -11.31 14.66
CA LEU A 17 -4.83 -10.12 15.40
C LEU A 17 -4.47 -10.43 16.85
N GLU A 18 -5.21 -11.33 17.50
CA GLU A 18 -4.92 -11.79 18.85
C GLU A 18 -3.63 -12.60 18.92
N GLY A 19 -3.41 -13.50 17.94
CA GLY A 19 -2.18 -14.30 17.83
C GLY A 19 -0.92 -13.49 17.51
N ASN A 20 -1.06 -12.30 16.92
CA ASN A 20 0.05 -11.42 16.52
C ASN A 20 0.07 -10.11 17.33
N ARG A 21 -0.47 -10.12 18.56
CA ARG A 21 -0.54 -8.92 19.40
C ARG A 21 0.85 -8.31 19.59
N GLY A 22 0.98 -7.02 19.27
CA GLY A 22 2.25 -6.28 19.34
C GLY A 22 3.04 -6.25 18.03
N GLU A 23 2.65 -7.08 17.06
CA GLU A 23 3.28 -7.19 15.74
C GLU A 23 2.29 -6.87 14.59
N ILE A 24 1.16 -6.25 14.93
CA ILE A 24 0.15 -5.85 13.95
C ILE A 24 0.67 -4.66 13.16
N GLY A 25 1.12 -4.93 11.93
CA GLY A 25 1.57 -3.93 10.97
C GLY A 25 0.91 -4.08 9.60
N PRO A 26 1.22 -3.17 8.66
CA PRO A 26 0.64 -3.19 7.30
C PRO A 26 0.87 -4.52 6.57
N ALA A 27 2.07 -5.11 6.70
CA ALA A 27 2.38 -6.41 6.10
C ALA A 27 1.44 -7.52 6.59
N LEU A 28 1.12 -7.58 7.89
CA LEU A 28 0.16 -8.55 8.41
C LEU A 28 -1.24 -8.31 7.86
N MET A 29 -1.67 -7.05 7.79
CA MET A 29 -2.99 -6.66 7.27
C MET A 29 -3.12 -7.01 5.77
N ASN A 30 -2.07 -6.81 4.99
CA ASN A 30 -2.05 -7.16 3.56
C ASN A 30 -2.00 -8.67 3.34
N ARG A 31 -1.31 -9.44 4.21
CA ARG A 31 -1.42 -10.90 4.15
C ARG A 31 -2.85 -11.34 4.46
N LEU A 32 -3.45 -10.77 5.50
CA LEU A 32 -4.81 -11.11 5.90
C LEU A 32 -5.85 -10.76 4.82
N SER A 33 -5.70 -9.62 4.12
CA SER A 33 -6.59 -9.23 3.02
C SER A 33 -6.51 -10.15 1.81
N ARG A 34 -5.45 -10.96 1.69
CA ARG A 34 -5.23 -11.95 0.63
C ARG A 34 -5.78 -13.35 0.97
N THR A 35 -6.22 -13.58 2.21
CA THR A 35 -6.62 -14.90 2.69
C THR A 35 -8.12 -15.11 2.60
N GLU A 36 -8.60 -16.24 2.05
CA GLU A 36 -10.02 -16.61 2.17
C GLU A 36 -10.38 -16.89 3.64
N PRO A 37 -11.54 -16.43 4.16
CA PRO A 37 -12.64 -15.80 3.43
C PRO A 37 -12.59 -14.27 3.36
N VAL A 38 -11.53 -13.62 3.86
CA VAL A 38 -11.35 -12.16 3.81
C VAL A 38 -11.26 -11.70 2.36
N LEU A 39 -10.45 -12.39 1.55
CA LEU A 39 -10.46 -12.27 0.10
C LEU A 39 -11.67 -13.00 -0.48
N GLN A 40 -12.59 -12.27 -1.09
CA GLN A 40 -13.67 -12.87 -1.88
C GLN A 40 -13.20 -13.08 -3.32
N LYS A 41 -13.63 -14.17 -3.97
CA LYS A 41 -13.26 -14.48 -5.36
C LYS A 41 -13.65 -13.37 -6.36
N SER A 42 -14.72 -12.64 -6.05
CA SER A 42 -15.18 -11.50 -6.85
C SER A 42 -14.47 -10.18 -6.53
N ASN A 43 -13.52 -10.14 -5.58
CA ASN A 43 -12.82 -8.91 -5.24
C ASN A 43 -11.95 -8.45 -6.40
N ILE A 44 -12.24 -7.26 -6.88
CA ILE A 44 -11.50 -6.60 -7.95
C ILE A 44 -10.37 -5.72 -7.39
N SER A 45 -10.46 -5.29 -6.13
CA SER A 45 -9.44 -4.45 -5.49
C SER A 45 -9.48 -4.58 -3.96
N ALA A 46 -8.45 -4.09 -3.29
CA ALA A 46 -8.41 -3.95 -1.84
C ALA A 46 -7.63 -2.69 -1.42
N MET A 47 -7.93 -2.19 -0.23
CA MET A 47 -7.29 -1.01 0.34
C MET A 47 -7.06 -1.22 1.85
N THR A 48 -5.83 -1.00 2.30
CA THR A 48 -5.46 -0.94 3.72
C THR A 48 -5.06 0.49 4.05
N ALA A 49 -5.73 1.14 5.00
CA ALA A 49 -5.40 2.50 5.41
C ALA A 49 -4.57 2.50 6.70
N ILE A 50 -3.50 3.30 6.72
CA ILE A 50 -2.60 3.49 7.86
C ILE A 50 -2.77 4.93 8.35
N VAL A 51 -3.22 5.06 9.60
CA VAL A 51 -3.53 6.35 10.23
C VAL A 51 -2.50 6.63 11.33
N PRO A 52 -1.51 7.52 11.10
CA PRO A 52 -0.52 7.86 12.11
C PRO A 52 -1.15 8.70 13.23
N ALA A 53 -0.52 8.71 14.41
CA ALA A 53 -1.04 9.46 15.56
C ALA A 53 -1.01 10.99 15.37
N LYS A 54 -0.16 11.50 14.46
CA LYS A 54 0.01 12.94 14.19
C LYS A 54 0.06 13.20 12.70
N ARG A 55 -0.49 14.35 12.32
CA ARG A 55 -0.48 14.85 10.93
C ARG A 55 -1.05 13.84 9.93
N VAL A 56 -2.21 13.26 10.26
CA VAL A 56 -2.94 12.31 9.39
C VAL A 56 -3.23 12.93 8.02
N ASP A 57 -3.48 14.24 8.01
CA ASP A 57 -3.67 15.07 6.80
C ASP A 57 -2.50 15.04 5.82
N LEU A 58 -1.28 14.74 6.29
CA LEU A 58 -0.09 14.62 5.46
C LEU A 58 0.37 13.18 5.32
N PHE A 59 0.59 12.50 6.45
CA PHE A 59 1.30 11.23 6.51
C PHE A 59 0.37 10.02 6.69
N GLY A 60 -0.95 10.24 6.75
CA GLY A 60 -1.88 9.14 6.51
C GLY A 60 -1.63 8.60 5.11
N TYR A 61 -1.57 7.28 4.97
CA TYR A 61 -1.42 6.65 3.66
C TYR A 61 -2.30 5.42 3.56
N ALA A 62 -2.53 4.99 2.34
CA ALA A 62 -3.19 3.73 2.08
C ALA A 62 -2.37 2.91 1.09
N GLU A 63 -2.41 1.60 1.29
CA GLU A 63 -1.87 0.61 0.40
C GLU A 63 -3.03 0.09 -0.47
N PHE A 64 -2.91 0.26 -1.79
CA PHE A 64 -3.96 -0.07 -2.75
C PHE A 64 -3.56 -1.23 -3.67
N ALA A 65 -4.37 -2.28 -3.70
CA ALA A 65 -4.35 -3.28 -4.75
C ALA A 65 -5.39 -2.89 -5.81
N VAL A 66 -4.94 -2.47 -7.00
CA VAL A 66 -5.82 -2.01 -8.10
C VAL A 66 -6.40 -3.16 -8.94
N PHE A 67 -6.03 -4.40 -8.62
CA PHE A 67 -6.61 -5.64 -9.14
C PHE A 67 -6.86 -6.61 -7.96
N ASN A 68 -7.30 -7.85 -8.24
CA ASN A 68 -7.56 -8.84 -7.21
C ASN A 68 -6.38 -8.94 -6.25
N ALA A 69 -6.65 -8.66 -4.97
CA ALA A 69 -5.60 -8.51 -3.97
C ALA A 69 -4.78 -9.79 -3.79
N GLY A 70 -5.27 -10.99 -4.12
CA GLY A 70 -4.46 -12.22 -4.10
C GLY A 70 -3.47 -12.35 -5.27
N ARG A 71 -3.51 -11.44 -6.26
CA ARG A 71 -2.82 -11.60 -7.56
C ARG A 71 -2.08 -10.34 -8.02
N THR A 72 -2.06 -9.28 -7.21
CA THR A 72 -1.39 -8.02 -7.54
C THR A 72 -0.62 -7.47 -6.36
N VAL A 73 0.15 -6.42 -6.61
CA VAL A 73 0.91 -5.66 -5.62
C VAL A 73 0.09 -4.50 -5.05
N TYR A 74 0.37 -4.19 -3.78
CA TYR A 74 -0.12 -3.02 -3.08
C TYR A 74 0.73 -1.79 -3.39
N VAL A 75 0.09 -0.69 -3.79
CA VAL A 75 0.73 0.59 -4.06
C VAL A 75 0.48 1.55 -2.90
N PRO A 76 1.52 2.06 -2.22
CA PRO A 76 1.36 3.05 -1.17
C PRO A 76 1.08 4.44 -1.76
N LEU A 77 0.08 5.13 -1.22
CA LEU A 77 -0.29 6.50 -1.59
C LEU A 77 -0.62 7.31 -0.33
N TYR A 78 0.10 8.42 -0.12
CA TYR A 78 -0.16 9.35 0.97
C TYR A 78 -1.40 10.22 0.70
N LEU A 79 -2.14 10.55 1.77
CA LEU A 79 -3.27 11.49 1.73
C LEU A 79 -2.83 12.94 1.53
N GLY A 80 -1.59 13.26 1.93
CA GLY A 80 -1.03 14.62 1.86
C GLY A 80 -0.65 15.08 0.46
N VAL A 81 -0.77 14.24 -0.57
CA VAL A 81 -0.33 14.58 -1.94
C VAL A 81 -1.20 15.65 -2.58
N ASN A 82 -0.60 16.45 -3.47
CA ASN A 82 -1.30 17.43 -4.28
C ASN A 82 -1.87 16.82 -5.57
N ALA A 83 -1.35 15.67 -5.99
CA ALA A 83 -1.79 14.98 -7.20
C ALA A 83 -1.63 13.47 -7.04
N THR A 84 -2.57 12.71 -7.61
CA THR A 84 -2.47 11.26 -7.72
C THR A 84 -1.65 10.89 -8.95
N PRO A 85 -0.68 9.96 -8.87
CA PRO A 85 0.05 9.47 -10.02
C PRO A 85 -0.88 8.95 -11.13
N THR A 86 -0.65 9.35 -12.38
CA THR A 86 -1.53 9.02 -13.53
C THR A 86 -1.76 7.52 -13.69
N VAL A 87 -0.71 6.71 -13.50
CA VAL A 87 -0.75 5.25 -13.64
C VAL A 87 -1.74 4.57 -12.69
N LEU A 88 -2.09 5.21 -11.57
CA LEU A 88 -3.08 4.73 -10.60
C LEU A 88 -4.52 5.03 -11.02
N VAL A 89 -4.74 6.02 -11.90
CA VAL A 89 -6.09 6.52 -12.24
C VAL A 89 -6.50 6.24 -13.68
N ASP A 90 -5.56 6.02 -14.59
CA ASP A 90 -5.82 5.80 -16.02
C ASP A 90 -6.08 4.32 -16.39
N GLY A 91 -6.04 3.41 -15.41
CA GLY A 91 -6.23 1.97 -15.60
C GLY A 91 -4.98 1.20 -16.03
N THR A 92 -3.83 1.86 -16.16
CA THR A 92 -2.55 1.23 -16.56
C THR A 92 -2.17 0.10 -15.60
N LEU A 93 -2.14 0.37 -14.29
CA LEU A 93 -1.75 -0.65 -13.31
C LEU A 93 -2.76 -1.80 -13.21
N TYR A 94 -4.06 -1.54 -13.41
CA TYR A 94 -5.08 -2.59 -13.49
C TYR A 94 -4.81 -3.53 -14.67
N ARG A 95 -4.56 -2.97 -15.86
CA ARG A 95 -4.32 -3.76 -17.07
C ARG A 95 -3.06 -4.61 -16.92
N LEU A 96 -1.96 -4.02 -16.45
CA LEU A 96 -0.72 -4.75 -16.22
C LEU A 96 -0.88 -5.85 -15.16
N SER A 97 -1.59 -5.58 -14.07
CA SER A 97 -1.90 -6.58 -13.03
C SER A 97 -2.77 -7.74 -13.54
N LYS A 98 -3.62 -7.49 -14.53
CA LYS A 98 -4.46 -8.51 -15.14
C LYS A 98 -3.67 -9.41 -16.09
N GLU A 99 -2.69 -8.83 -16.79
CA GLU A 99 -1.88 -9.49 -17.81
C GLU A 99 -0.70 -10.27 -17.23
N ARG A 100 -0.13 -9.81 -16.10
CA ARG A 100 1.01 -10.46 -15.46
C ARG A 100 0.58 -11.39 -14.33
N GLU A 101 1.15 -12.59 -14.32
CA GLU A 101 1.12 -13.47 -13.16
C GLU A 101 2.28 -13.11 -12.23
N ILE A 102 1.97 -12.78 -10.97
CA ILE A 102 2.95 -12.40 -9.95
C ILE A 102 3.00 -13.54 -8.95
N GLY A 103 4.17 -14.16 -8.81
CA GLY A 103 4.39 -15.28 -7.90
C GLY A 103 5.01 -14.82 -6.58
N GLU A 104 6.01 -15.58 -6.14
CA GLU A 104 6.71 -15.39 -4.87
C GLU A 104 7.47 -14.05 -4.80
N GLU A 105 7.77 -13.42 -5.94
CA GLU A 105 8.47 -12.14 -5.98
C GLU A 105 7.65 -10.97 -5.42
N MET A 106 6.34 -11.15 -5.28
CA MET A 106 5.42 -10.12 -4.82
C MET A 106 5.75 -9.60 -3.42
N GLU A 107 5.95 -10.50 -2.45
CA GLU A 107 6.18 -10.13 -1.05
C GLU A 107 7.53 -9.42 -0.88
N ALA A 108 8.56 -9.90 -1.59
CA ALA A 108 9.88 -9.28 -1.58
C ALA A 108 9.83 -7.86 -2.17
N PHE A 109 9.10 -7.68 -3.28
CA PHE A 109 8.92 -6.37 -3.91
C PHE A 109 8.14 -5.40 -2.99
N GLU A 110 7.05 -5.85 -2.37
CA GLU A 110 6.28 -5.01 -1.44
C GLU A 110 7.10 -4.61 -0.21
N ALA A 111 7.98 -5.49 0.29
CA ALA A 111 8.89 -5.17 1.39
C ALA A 111 9.95 -4.14 0.99
N GLU A 112 10.41 -4.12 -0.27
CA GLU A 112 11.28 -3.06 -0.79
C GLU A 112 10.52 -1.74 -0.93
N LEU A 113 9.33 -1.78 -1.52
CA LEU A 113 8.46 -0.63 -1.70
C LEU A 113 8.09 0.04 -0.36
N GLY A 114 7.87 -0.79 0.67
CA GLY A 114 7.64 -0.33 2.05
C GLY A 114 8.85 0.43 2.63
N ARG A 115 10.07 -0.03 2.37
CA ARG A 115 11.30 0.67 2.80
C ARG A 115 11.49 2.00 2.08
N GLU A 116 11.21 2.05 0.78
CA GLU A 116 11.26 3.31 0.03
C GLU A 116 10.21 4.31 0.49
N ARG A 117 9.00 3.83 0.80
CA ARG A 117 7.93 4.63 1.39
C ARG A 117 8.39 5.26 2.71
N GLU A 118 9.08 4.52 3.56
CA GLU A 118 9.64 5.02 4.83
C GLU A 118 10.71 6.09 4.61
N ILE A 119 11.62 5.86 3.66
CA ILE A 119 12.63 6.85 3.28
C ILE A 119 11.97 8.13 2.77
N CYS A 120 10.95 7.99 1.93
CA CYS A 120 10.16 9.13 1.45
C CYS A 120 9.48 9.89 2.59
N GLU A 121 8.88 9.18 3.55
CA GLU A 121 8.26 9.81 4.72
C GLU A 121 9.29 10.58 5.55
N GLY A 122 10.45 9.98 5.81
CA GLY A 122 11.55 10.60 6.55
C GLY A 122 12.01 11.90 5.89
N ARG A 123 12.18 11.91 4.56
CA ARG A 123 12.51 13.11 3.79
C ARG A 123 11.42 14.16 3.88
N ALA A 124 10.16 13.79 3.63
CA ALA A 124 9.03 14.72 3.69
C ALA A 124 8.87 15.34 5.09
N ARG A 125 9.15 14.59 6.15
CA ARG A 125 9.18 15.11 7.54
C ARG A 125 10.28 16.13 7.74
N GLY A 126 11.47 15.91 7.17
CA GLY A 126 12.56 16.91 7.18
C GLY A 126 12.14 18.20 6.45
N VAL A 127 11.64 18.07 5.22
CA VAL A 127 11.14 19.19 4.40
C VAL A 127 10.03 19.95 5.11
N LEU A 128 9.13 19.27 5.83
CA LEU A 128 8.07 19.93 6.60
C LEU A 128 8.63 20.88 7.67
N VAL A 129 9.74 20.51 8.31
CA VAL A 129 10.38 21.32 9.36
C VAL A 129 11.16 22.48 8.74
N GLU A 130 11.83 22.26 7.61
CA GLU A 130 12.73 23.23 6.98
C GLU A 130 12.01 24.23 6.08
N GLU A 131 11.02 23.77 5.31
CA GLU A 131 10.39 24.50 4.20
C GLU A 131 8.86 24.62 4.33
N GLY A 132 8.26 23.91 5.29
CA GLY A 132 6.83 23.99 5.58
C GLY A 132 5.95 23.05 4.75
N GLU A 133 4.64 23.27 4.85
CA GLU A 133 3.64 22.28 4.43
C GLU A 133 3.59 22.08 2.91
N ASP A 134 3.58 23.15 2.11
CA ASP A 134 3.48 23.05 0.66
C ASP A 134 4.66 22.28 0.05
N ALA A 135 5.86 22.49 0.61
CA ALA A 135 7.07 21.75 0.22
C ALA A 135 6.96 20.27 0.60
N CYS A 136 6.49 19.97 1.81
CA CYS A 136 6.23 18.60 2.25
C CYS A 136 5.21 17.88 1.34
N ARG A 137 4.10 18.52 0.98
CA ARG A 137 3.10 17.95 0.06
C ARG A 137 3.68 17.65 -1.32
N ARG A 138 4.56 18.53 -1.84
CA ARG A 138 5.30 18.27 -3.09
C ARG A 138 6.24 17.07 -2.97
N GLU A 139 6.98 16.95 -1.87
CA GLU A 139 7.88 15.80 -1.65
C GLU A 139 7.08 14.49 -1.56
N LEU A 140 5.97 14.47 -0.82
CA LEU A 140 5.08 13.31 -0.77
C LEU A 140 4.50 12.96 -2.14
N THR A 141 4.11 13.97 -2.94
CA THR A 141 3.58 13.79 -4.30
C THR A 141 4.62 13.15 -5.21
N ASN A 142 5.84 13.68 -5.22
CA ASN A 142 6.96 13.13 -5.99
C ASN A 142 7.32 11.72 -5.52
N GLY A 143 7.28 11.47 -4.21
CA GLY A 143 7.44 10.16 -3.62
C GLY A 143 6.43 9.13 -4.11
N CYS A 144 5.14 9.47 -4.06
CA CYS A 144 4.08 8.60 -4.55
C CYS A 144 4.20 8.33 -6.06
N LEU A 145 4.63 9.33 -6.84
CA LEU A 145 4.92 9.13 -8.27
C LEU A 145 6.05 8.11 -8.46
N ARG A 146 7.16 8.23 -7.73
CA ARG A 146 8.27 7.26 -7.81
C ARG A 146 7.82 5.84 -7.44
N LEU A 147 7.10 5.68 -6.34
CA LEU A 147 6.59 4.39 -5.87
C LEU A 147 5.64 3.77 -6.90
N ALA A 148 4.71 4.55 -7.46
CA ALA A 148 3.78 4.08 -8.48
C ALA A 148 4.49 3.71 -9.80
N THR A 149 5.53 4.45 -10.19
CA THR A 149 6.37 4.11 -11.36
C THR A 149 7.13 2.81 -11.13
N ARG A 150 7.73 2.59 -9.95
CA ARG A 150 8.37 1.31 -9.62
C ARG A 150 7.40 0.14 -9.69
N VAL A 151 6.16 0.33 -9.25
CA VAL A 151 5.10 -0.68 -9.38
C VAL A 151 4.77 -0.95 -10.86
N LYS A 152 4.73 0.09 -11.69
CA LYS A 152 4.52 -0.07 -13.14
C LYS A 152 5.65 -0.89 -13.77
N GLU A 153 6.90 -0.49 -13.57
CA GLU A 153 8.11 -1.19 -14.07
C GLU A 153 8.16 -2.64 -13.58
N PHE A 154 7.91 -2.77 -12.27
CA PHE A 154 7.24 -3.87 -11.60
C PHE A 154 6.50 -4.77 -12.58
N LEU A 155 5.23 -4.45 -12.77
CA LEU A 155 4.25 -5.22 -13.51
C LEU A 155 4.57 -5.37 -15.01
N GLU A 156 5.39 -4.51 -15.59
CA GLU A 156 5.90 -4.65 -16.97
C GLU A 156 6.95 -5.77 -17.10
N GLY A 157 7.53 -6.24 -16.00
CA GLY A 157 8.57 -7.27 -15.99
C GLY A 157 9.97 -6.72 -16.24
N GLU A 158 10.14 -5.39 -16.18
CA GLU A 158 11.44 -4.76 -16.25
C GLU A 158 12.16 -4.95 -14.92
N ARG A 159 13.19 -5.79 -14.90
CA ARG A 159 14.08 -5.90 -13.74
C ARG A 159 14.80 -4.57 -13.57
N GLY A 160 14.34 -3.74 -12.64
CA GLY A 160 15.14 -2.67 -12.05
C GLY A 160 16.31 -3.27 -11.27
N LEU A 161 17.39 -3.60 -11.99
CA LEU A 161 18.71 -3.86 -11.42
C LEU A 161 19.67 -2.86 -12.06
N SER A 162 19.86 -1.74 -11.36
CA SER A 162 21.07 -0.91 -11.46
C SER A 162 21.71 -0.87 -10.08
#